data_AF-A0A2U2GVX8-F1
#
_entry.id   AF-A0A2U2GVX8-F1
#
_cell.length_a   1.000
_cell.length_b   1.000
_cell.length_c   1.000
_cell.angle_alpha   90.00
_cell.angle_beta   90.00
_cell.angle_gamma   90.00
#
_symmetry.space_group_name_H-M   'P 1'
#
loop_
_entity.id
_entity.type
_entity.pdbx_description
1 polymer ?
#
loop_
_entity_poly.entity_id
_entity_poly.type
_entity_poly.pdbx_seq_one_letter_code
_entity_poly.pdbx_strand_id
1 'polypeptide(L)'
;MNKLPKNRNCKVCKTRFKPETVYQWWCDEEHKEEYIKQLALKARQNRIQKTEQRRREETQAERRSLKIRKLAVKPLSYFAKQAQQAFNEYIRTRDAGDACVSCGRFHEGQYHAGHYLTVGANPELRFNEDNCHRQCAPCNNHLSGNIEKYTPNLIAKIGQVRFDILMGPHEMTNYRRDDYIRIRDEYRAKTKALKKLREAA
;
A
#
# COMPACT_ATOMS: atom_id res chain seq x y z
N MET A 1 16.01 58.33 9.47
CA MET A 1 16.34 58.35 8.03
C MET A 1 17.35 57.24 7.74
N ASN A 2 17.07 56.34 6.80
CA ASN A 2 18.02 55.28 6.46
C ASN A 2 19.26 55.89 5.81
N LYS A 3 20.45 55.66 6.40
CA LYS A 3 21.72 56.14 5.84
C LYS A 3 22.00 55.44 4.51
N LEU A 4 22.50 56.21 3.54
CA LEU A 4 22.95 55.69 2.25
C LEU A 4 24.14 54.75 2.44
N PRO A 5 24.11 53.54 1.84
CA PRO A 5 25.24 52.62 1.92
C PRO A 5 26.44 53.18 1.16
N LYS A 6 27.65 53.00 1.73
CA LYS A 6 28.91 53.49 1.12
C LYS A 6 29.16 52.90 -0.27
N ASN A 7 28.75 51.65 -0.50
CA ASN A 7 28.79 51.00 -1.80
C ASN A 7 27.76 49.86 -1.87
N ARG A 8 27.40 49.48 -3.10
CA ARG A 8 26.59 48.30 -3.44
C ARG A 8 27.12 47.63 -4.70
N ASN A 9 26.74 46.37 -4.90
CA ASN A 9 26.99 45.67 -6.15
C ASN A 9 25.73 45.74 -7.03
N CYS A 10 25.89 46.10 -8.30
CA CYS A 10 24.81 46.09 -9.28
C CYS A 10 24.16 44.70 -9.33
N LYS A 11 22.82 44.63 -9.37
CA LYS A 11 22.11 43.34 -9.42
C LYS A 11 22.24 42.65 -10.77
N VAL A 12 22.56 43.39 -11.82
CA VAL A 12 22.82 42.87 -13.17
C VAL A 12 24.29 42.48 -13.34
N CYS A 13 25.21 43.44 -13.48
CA CYS A 13 26.63 43.19 -13.79
C CYS A 13 27.55 42.91 -12.60
N LYS A 14 27.05 43.01 -11.35
CA LYS A 14 27.80 42.81 -10.09
C LYS A 14 28.91 43.83 -9.75
N THR A 15 29.18 44.80 -10.63
CA THR A 15 30.16 45.88 -10.37
C THR A 15 29.80 46.69 -9.11
N ARG A 16 30.82 47.10 -8.34
CA ARG A 16 30.66 48.00 -7.18
C ARG A 16 30.39 49.43 -7.63
N PHE A 17 29.39 50.09 -7.03
CA PHE A 17 29.05 51.49 -7.26
C PHE A 17 28.59 52.18 -5.97
N LYS A 18 28.60 53.52 -5.94
CA LYS A 18 28.06 54.34 -4.85
C LYS A 18 26.60 54.70 -5.18
N PRO A 19 25.59 54.23 -4.43
CA PRO A 19 24.20 54.54 -4.72
C PRO A 19 23.82 55.96 -4.30
N GLU A 20 22.94 56.59 -5.07
CA GLU A 20 22.37 57.91 -4.82
C GLU A 20 21.12 57.83 -3.92
N THR A 21 20.39 56.71 -3.99
CA THR A 21 19.23 56.45 -3.13
C THR A 21 19.33 55.09 -2.44
N VAL A 22 18.62 54.91 -1.32
CA VAL A 22 18.60 53.64 -0.56
C VAL A 22 18.02 52.47 -1.37
N TYR A 23 17.23 52.78 -2.40
CA TYR A 23 16.57 51.79 -3.27
C TYR A 23 17.29 51.55 -4.60
N GLN A 24 18.42 52.23 -4.84
CA GLN A 24 19.21 51.98 -6.04
C GLN A 24 20.01 50.68 -5.90
N TRP A 25 19.82 49.79 -6.86
CA TRP A 25 20.44 48.46 -6.91
C TRP A 25 21.15 48.18 -8.26
N TRP A 26 21.31 49.21 -9.09
CA TRP A 26 21.88 49.20 -10.43
C TRP A 26 22.92 50.31 -10.55
N CYS A 27 23.94 50.15 -11.41
CA CYS A 27 25.02 51.14 -11.57
C CYS A 27 24.75 52.22 -12.63
N ASP A 28 23.79 52.02 -13.54
CA ASP A 28 23.43 52.93 -14.62
C ASP A 28 21.95 52.70 -15.05
N GLU A 29 21.44 53.54 -15.94
CA GLU A 29 20.03 53.49 -16.37
C GLU A 29 19.70 52.23 -17.21
N GLU A 30 20.66 51.69 -17.98
CA GLU A 30 20.46 50.45 -18.73
C GLU A 30 20.26 49.26 -17.79
N HIS A 31 21.11 49.12 -16.78
CA HIS A 31 20.98 48.10 -15.75
C HIS A 31 19.76 48.30 -14.85
N LYS A 32 19.23 49.52 -14.72
CA LYS A 32 17.94 49.76 -14.06
C LYS A 32 16.81 49.10 -14.83
N GLU A 33 16.72 49.37 -16.14
CA GLU A 33 15.68 48.80 -16.98
C GLU A 33 15.77 47.27 -17.01
N GLU A 34 16.98 46.72 -17.15
CA GLU A 34 17.17 45.28 -17.14
C GLU A 34 16.77 44.67 -15.78
N TYR A 35 17.18 45.29 -14.67
CA TYR A 35 16.80 44.81 -13.35
C TYR A 35 15.29 44.85 -13.11
N ILE A 36 14.60 45.90 -13.58
CA ILE A 36 13.13 45.98 -13.53
C ILE A 36 12.50 44.85 -14.35
N LYS A 37 12.99 44.58 -15.57
CA LYS A 37 12.53 43.45 -16.40
C LYS A 37 12.74 42.11 -15.71
N GLN A 38 13.91 41.88 -15.11
CA GLN A 38 14.22 40.65 -14.35
C GLN A 38 13.27 40.47 -13.15
N LEU A 39 13.00 41.54 -12.39
CA LEU A 39 12.07 41.52 -11.27
C LEU A 39 10.64 41.20 -11.74
N ALA A 40 10.18 41.81 -12.83
CA ALA A 40 8.85 41.56 -13.40
C ALA A 40 8.70 40.11 -13.87
N LEU A 41 9.70 39.56 -14.57
CA LEU A 41 9.72 38.16 -15.00
C LEU A 41 9.70 37.20 -13.81
N LYS A 42 10.53 37.45 -12.79
CA LYS A 42 10.56 36.64 -11.56
C LYS A 42 9.22 36.71 -10.81
N ALA A 43 8.61 37.89 -10.72
CA ALA A 43 7.29 38.04 -10.10
C ALA A 43 6.21 37.27 -10.87
N ARG A 44 6.22 37.32 -12.20
CA ARG A 44 5.31 36.53 -13.06
C ARG A 44 5.51 35.04 -12.86
N GLN A 45 6.75 34.56 -12.88
CA GLN A 45 7.08 33.14 -12.68
C GLN A 45 6.65 32.65 -11.30
N ASN A 46 6.89 33.43 -10.25
CA ASN A 46 6.44 33.11 -8.89
C ASN A 46 4.91 33.04 -8.78
N ARG A 47 4.17 33.92 -9.48
CA ARG A 47 2.69 33.86 -9.52
C ARG A 47 2.19 32.60 -10.22
N ILE A 48 2.82 32.22 -11.34
CA ILE A 48 2.49 30.98 -12.07
C ILE A 48 2.75 29.77 -11.16
N GLN A 49 3.93 29.68 -10.57
CA GLN A 49 4.29 28.56 -9.66
C GLN A 49 3.34 28.46 -8.47
N LYS A 50 3.00 29.57 -7.81
CA LYS A 50 2.03 29.57 -6.70
C LYS A 50 0.64 29.11 -7.15
N THR A 51 0.20 29.52 -8.33
CA THR A 51 -1.11 29.12 -8.88
C THR A 51 -1.13 27.64 -9.22
N GLU A 52 -0.07 27.12 -9.84
CA GLU A 52 0.07 25.68 -10.12
C GLU A 52 0.13 24.85 -8.84
N GLN A 53 0.89 25.30 -7.83
CA GLN A 53 0.97 24.64 -6.55
C GLN A 53 -0.41 24.56 -5.89
N ARG A 54 -1.15 25.68 -5.84
CA ARG A 54 -2.51 25.70 -5.29
C ARG A 54 -3.45 24.75 -6.04
N ARG A 55 -3.41 24.74 -7.37
CA ARG A 55 -4.20 23.81 -8.19
C ARG A 55 -3.86 22.34 -7.90
N ARG A 56 -2.58 22.02 -7.71
CA ARG A 56 -2.13 20.66 -7.37
C ARG A 56 -2.63 20.25 -5.98
N GLU A 57 -2.55 21.13 -5.00
CA GLU A 57 -3.04 20.91 -3.63
C GLU A 57 -4.56 20.70 -3.61
N GLU A 58 -5.32 21.57 -4.28
CA GLU A 58 -6.79 21.46 -4.44
C GLU A 58 -7.17 20.12 -5.10
N THR A 59 -6.53 19.79 -6.22
CA THR A 59 -6.76 18.51 -6.94
C THR A 59 -6.45 17.31 -6.04
N GLN A 60 -5.37 17.39 -5.25
CA GLN A 60 -4.98 16.31 -4.34
C GLN A 60 -5.99 16.17 -3.19
N ALA A 61 -6.46 17.28 -2.63
CA ALA A 61 -7.47 17.29 -1.58
C ALA A 61 -8.80 16.71 -2.08
N GLU A 62 -9.23 17.09 -3.28
CA GLU A 62 -10.44 16.56 -3.92
C GLU A 62 -10.32 15.04 -4.14
N ARG A 63 -9.20 14.56 -4.70
CA ARG A 63 -8.95 13.12 -4.88
C ARG A 63 -8.99 12.36 -3.57
N ARG A 64 -8.39 12.90 -2.50
CA ARG A 64 -8.43 12.29 -1.15
C ARG A 64 -9.87 12.22 -0.63
N SER A 65 -10.61 13.31 -0.73
CA SER A 65 -12.02 13.40 -0.31
C SER A 65 -12.90 12.40 -1.07
N LEU A 66 -12.76 12.33 -2.40
CA LEU A 66 -13.47 11.36 -3.24
C LEU A 66 -13.12 9.91 -2.87
N LYS A 67 -11.86 9.62 -2.56
CA LYS A 67 -11.43 8.28 -2.12
C LYS A 67 -12.08 7.88 -0.80
N ILE A 68 -12.13 8.80 0.18
CA ILE A 68 -12.78 8.56 1.48
C ILE A 68 -14.28 8.31 1.28
N ARG A 69 -14.97 9.18 0.53
CA ARG A 69 -16.40 9.03 0.22
C ARG A 69 -16.69 7.71 -0.49
N LYS A 70 -15.88 7.34 -1.48
CA LYS A 70 -16.00 6.06 -2.20
C LYS A 70 -15.80 4.85 -1.30
N LEU A 71 -14.91 4.91 -0.32
CA LEU A 71 -14.68 3.83 0.65
C LEU A 71 -15.81 3.72 1.68
N ALA A 72 -16.35 4.86 2.13
CA ALA A 72 -17.42 4.90 3.12
C ALA A 72 -18.67 4.13 2.65
N VAL A 73 -19.00 4.27 1.35
CA VAL A 73 -20.16 3.62 0.71
C VAL A 73 -19.89 2.19 0.25
N LYS A 74 -18.69 1.63 0.46
CA LYS A 74 -18.42 0.24 0.09
C LYS A 74 -19.16 -0.73 1.02
N PRO A 75 -19.77 -1.79 0.45
CA PRO A 75 -20.42 -2.83 1.22
C PRO A 75 -19.40 -3.64 2.01
N LEU A 76 -19.84 -4.35 3.06
CA LEU A 76 -18.97 -5.20 3.88
C LEU A 76 -18.22 -6.26 3.06
N SER A 77 -18.88 -6.82 2.04
CA SER A 77 -18.32 -7.81 1.12
C SER A 77 -17.07 -7.33 0.38
N TYR A 78 -16.95 -6.02 0.12
CA TYR A 78 -15.75 -5.41 -0.46
C TYR A 78 -14.54 -5.62 0.46
N PHE A 79 -14.70 -5.33 1.75
CA PHE A 79 -13.64 -5.47 2.75
C PHE A 79 -13.33 -6.94 3.01
N ALA A 80 -14.36 -7.79 3.11
CA ALA A 80 -14.19 -9.23 3.25
C ALA A 80 -13.37 -9.84 2.10
N LYS A 81 -13.63 -9.42 0.85
CA LYS A 81 -12.86 -9.86 -0.32
C LYS A 81 -11.39 -9.44 -0.22
N GLN A 82 -11.11 -8.22 0.22
CA GLN A 82 -9.73 -7.75 0.40
C GLN A 82 -8.98 -8.53 1.47
N ALA A 83 -9.64 -8.81 2.61
CA ALA A 83 -9.08 -9.63 3.67
C ALA A 83 -8.78 -11.06 3.18
N GLN A 84 -9.73 -11.69 2.49
CA GLN A 84 -9.56 -13.03 1.92
C GLN A 84 -8.42 -13.07 0.90
N GLN A 85 -8.29 -12.07 0.04
CA GLN A 85 -7.19 -12.00 -0.92
C GLN A 85 -5.83 -11.92 -0.23
N ALA A 86 -5.69 -11.09 0.80
CA ALA A 86 -4.47 -10.97 1.58
C ALA A 86 -4.12 -12.27 2.32
N PHE A 87 -5.11 -12.91 2.96
CA PHE A 87 -4.96 -14.21 3.61
C PHE A 87 -4.51 -15.29 2.61
N ASN A 88 -5.20 -15.41 1.47
CA ASN A 88 -4.88 -16.41 0.45
C ASN A 88 -3.51 -16.18 -0.19
N GLU A 89 -3.06 -14.93 -0.33
CA GLU A 89 -1.69 -14.63 -0.77
C GLU A 89 -0.67 -15.07 0.27
N TYR A 90 -0.93 -14.79 1.55
CA TYR A 90 -0.06 -15.23 2.63
C TYR A 90 0.06 -16.76 2.68
N ILE A 91 -1.04 -17.53 2.66
CA ILE A 91 -1.00 -19.00 2.69
C ILE A 91 -0.17 -19.56 1.52
N ARG A 92 -0.42 -19.07 0.30
CA ARG A 92 0.38 -19.47 -0.88
C ARG A 92 1.84 -19.09 -0.77
N THR A 93 2.14 -17.95 -0.14
CA THR A 93 3.51 -17.50 0.09
C THR A 93 4.17 -18.39 1.14
N ARG A 94 3.56 -18.58 2.31
CA ARG A 94 4.02 -19.44 3.41
C ARG A 94 4.37 -20.85 2.90
N ASP A 95 3.43 -21.48 2.20
CA ASP A 95 3.53 -22.86 1.72
C ASP A 95 4.17 -22.99 0.32
N ALA A 96 4.83 -21.95 -0.21
CA ALA A 96 5.35 -21.96 -1.59
C ALA A 96 6.41 -23.04 -1.88
N GLY A 97 7.05 -23.60 -0.84
CA GLY A 97 7.97 -24.73 -0.95
C GLY A 97 7.28 -26.10 -0.86
N ASP A 98 6.01 -26.14 -0.46
CA ASP A 98 5.32 -27.39 -0.15
C ASP A 98 4.61 -27.95 -1.40
N ALA A 99 4.50 -29.28 -1.46
CA ALA A 99 3.63 -29.93 -2.42
C ALA A 99 2.14 -29.65 -2.12
N CYS A 100 1.25 -30.01 -3.06
CA CYS A 100 -0.19 -29.90 -2.81
C CYS A 100 -0.60 -30.71 -1.57
N VAL A 101 -1.26 -30.07 -0.60
CA VAL A 101 -1.66 -30.71 0.67
C VAL A 101 -2.54 -31.94 0.49
N SER A 102 -3.33 -32.04 -0.58
CA SER A 102 -4.16 -33.23 -0.83
C SER A 102 -3.42 -34.34 -1.57
N CYS A 103 -2.80 -34.04 -2.72
CA CYS A 103 -2.23 -35.10 -3.57
C CYS A 103 -0.73 -35.33 -3.38
N GLY A 104 -0.04 -34.52 -2.59
CA GLY A 104 1.39 -34.64 -2.33
C GLY A 104 2.31 -34.33 -3.52
N ARG A 105 1.75 -33.87 -4.66
CA ARG A 105 2.52 -33.59 -5.89
C ARG A 105 2.86 -32.11 -6.04
N PHE A 106 4.01 -31.86 -6.65
CA PHE A 106 4.34 -30.58 -7.26
C PHE A 106 3.70 -30.49 -8.64
N HIS A 107 3.09 -29.34 -8.94
CA HIS A 107 2.38 -29.05 -10.16
C HIS A 107 2.95 -27.77 -10.76
N GLU A 108 2.98 -27.68 -12.08
CA GLU A 108 3.35 -26.45 -12.79
C GLU A 108 2.17 -25.48 -12.92
N GLY A 109 0.95 -25.96 -12.61
CA GLY A 109 -0.29 -25.19 -12.70
C GLY A 109 -0.57 -24.29 -11.49
N GLN A 110 -1.76 -23.71 -11.50
CA GLN A 110 -2.20 -22.79 -10.46
C GLN A 110 -2.36 -23.49 -9.09
N TYR A 111 -1.83 -22.83 -8.07
CA TYR A 111 -2.08 -23.15 -6.66
C TYR A 111 -3.01 -22.14 -6.00
N HIS A 112 -3.85 -22.67 -5.11
CA HIS A 112 -4.81 -21.95 -4.29
C HIS A 112 -4.49 -22.11 -2.80
N ALA A 113 -5.13 -21.28 -1.98
CA ALA A 113 -5.22 -21.49 -0.54
C ALA A 113 -6.53 -22.28 -0.30
N GLY A 114 -6.41 -23.60 -0.19
CA GLY A 114 -7.54 -24.52 -0.06
C GLY A 114 -7.94 -24.69 1.40
N HIS A 115 -9.19 -24.33 1.72
CA HIS A 115 -9.76 -24.55 3.05
C HIS A 115 -10.17 -26.01 3.23
N TYR A 116 -9.75 -26.63 4.33
CA TYR A 116 -10.14 -27.98 4.71
C TYR A 116 -11.63 -28.02 5.10
N LEU A 117 -12.04 -27.19 6.06
CA LEU A 117 -13.43 -26.90 6.38
C LEU A 117 -13.89 -25.65 5.63
N THR A 118 -14.97 -25.78 4.85
CA THR A 118 -15.41 -24.70 3.96
C THR A 118 -15.85 -23.45 4.75
N VAL A 119 -15.55 -22.28 4.20
CA VAL A 119 -15.90 -20.97 4.79
C VAL A 119 -17.41 -20.74 4.84
N GLY A 120 -18.18 -21.40 3.97
CA GLY A 120 -19.64 -21.29 3.97
C GLY A 120 -20.28 -21.99 5.17
N ALA A 121 -19.75 -23.16 5.54
CA ALA A 121 -20.24 -23.93 6.68
C ALA A 121 -19.56 -23.54 8.01
N ASN A 122 -18.31 -23.08 7.95
CA ASN A 122 -17.47 -22.76 9.12
C ASN A 122 -16.87 -21.35 8.98
N PRO A 123 -17.70 -20.29 8.98
CA PRO A 123 -17.26 -18.92 8.75
C PRO A 123 -16.28 -18.39 9.81
N GLU A 124 -16.32 -18.93 11.03
CA GLU A 124 -15.40 -18.64 12.12
C GLU A 124 -13.96 -19.09 11.83
N LEU A 125 -13.81 -20.17 11.04
CA LEU A 125 -12.52 -20.71 10.61
C LEU A 125 -11.98 -20.06 9.32
N ARG A 126 -12.63 -19.02 8.80
CA ARG A 126 -12.28 -18.38 7.51
C ARG A 126 -10.81 -17.97 7.40
N PHE A 127 -10.27 -17.42 8.49
CA PHE A 127 -8.90 -16.90 8.55
C PHE A 127 -8.02 -17.72 9.50
N ASN A 128 -8.43 -18.95 9.82
CA ASN A 128 -7.63 -19.88 10.61
C ASN A 128 -6.54 -20.50 9.69
N GLU A 129 -5.28 -20.25 10.03
CA GLU A 129 -4.11 -20.71 9.26
C GLU A 129 -3.94 -22.24 9.24
N ASP A 130 -4.51 -22.97 10.20
CA ASP A 130 -4.52 -24.44 10.25
C ASP A 130 -5.62 -25.06 9.40
N ASN A 131 -6.67 -24.29 9.13
CA ASN A 131 -7.74 -24.71 8.24
C ASN A 131 -7.39 -24.51 6.75
N CYS A 132 -6.30 -23.82 6.40
CA CYS A 132 -6.04 -23.41 5.03
C CYS A 132 -4.57 -23.63 4.62
N HIS A 133 -4.37 -24.38 3.53
CA HIS A 133 -3.05 -24.78 3.05
C HIS A 133 -2.97 -24.71 1.52
N ARG A 134 -1.75 -24.71 0.99
CA ARG A 134 -1.53 -24.75 -0.46
C ARG A 134 -2.12 -26.00 -1.10
N GLN A 135 -2.97 -25.78 -2.09
CA GLN A 135 -3.67 -26.85 -2.83
C GLN A 135 -3.67 -26.58 -4.33
N CYS A 136 -3.45 -27.61 -5.16
CA CYS A 136 -3.48 -27.45 -6.61
C CYS A 136 -4.91 -27.30 -7.15
N ALA A 137 -5.06 -26.63 -8.29
CA ALA A 137 -6.36 -26.39 -8.92
C ALA A 137 -7.21 -27.67 -9.14
N PRO A 138 -6.65 -28.81 -9.60
CA PRO A 138 -7.44 -30.04 -9.72
C PRO A 138 -8.05 -30.52 -8.41
N CYS A 139 -7.27 -30.54 -7.33
CA CYS A 139 -7.77 -30.99 -6.02
C CYS A 139 -8.79 -30.00 -5.43
N ASN A 140 -8.50 -28.70 -5.51
CA ASN A 140 -9.33 -27.67 -4.90
C ASN A 140 -10.67 -27.47 -5.64
N ASN A 141 -10.62 -27.37 -6.98
CA ASN A 141 -11.78 -26.91 -7.77
C ASN A 141 -12.61 -28.06 -8.36
N HIS A 142 -12.02 -29.23 -8.60
CA HIS A 142 -12.69 -30.32 -9.34
C HIS A 142 -12.96 -31.56 -8.51
N LEU A 143 -12.26 -31.73 -7.38
CA LEU A 143 -12.39 -32.90 -6.49
C LEU A 143 -12.97 -32.53 -5.12
N SER A 144 -13.74 -31.43 -5.05
CA SER A 144 -14.39 -30.97 -3.81
C SER A 144 -13.41 -30.82 -2.64
N GLY A 145 -12.23 -30.23 -2.89
CA GLY A 145 -11.16 -30.09 -1.89
C GLY A 145 -10.39 -31.39 -1.61
N ASN A 146 -10.71 -32.50 -2.26
CA ASN A 146 -10.03 -33.80 -2.16
C ASN A 146 -9.76 -34.21 -0.70
N ILE A 147 -10.81 -34.09 0.12
CA ILE A 147 -10.74 -34.15 1.58
C ILE A 147 -10.18 -35.48 2.09
N GLU A 148 -10.56 -36.60 1.47
CA GLU A 148 -10.05 -37.94 1.82
C GLU A 148 -8.51 -37.99 1.87
N LYS A 149 -7.84 -37.34 0.90
CA LYS A 149 -6.38 -37.25 0.89
C LYS A 149 -5.84 -36.05 1.69
N TYR A 150 -6.64 -35.00 1.84
CA TYR A 150 -6.27 -33.82 2.65
C TYR A 150 -6.13 -34.22 4.12
N THR A 151 -7.11 -34.90 4.71
CA THR A 151 -7.15 -35.23 6.15
C THR A 151 -5.85 -35.87 6.69
N PRO A 152 -5.34 -37.00 6.15
CA PRO A 152 -4.12 -37.62 6.67
C PRO A 152 -2.89 -36.70 6.53
N ASN A 153 -2.78 -35.96 5.42
CA ASN A 153 -1.68 -35.02 5.21
C ASN A 153 -1.77 -33.79 6.13
N LEU A 154 -2.98 -33.34 6.43
CA LEU A 154 -3.21 -32.26 7.38
C LEU A 154 -2.78 -32.69 8.78
N ILE A 155 -3.22 -33.86 9.25
CA ILE A 155 -2.80 -34.43 10.54
C ILE A 155 -1.27 -34.56 10.60
N ALA A 156 -0.64 -35.03 9.53
CA ALA A 156 0.83 -35.10 9.46
C ALA A 156 1.50 -33.72 9.53
N LYS A 157 0.89 -32.69 8.91
CA LYS A 157 1.44 -31.32 8.85
C LYS A 157 1.27 -30.54 10.15
N ILE A 158 0.09 -30.59 10.78
CA ILE A 158 -0.22 -29.79 11.98
C ILE A 158 -0.19 -30.61 13.28
N GLY A 159 -0.18 -31.93 13.20
CA GLY A 159 -0.27 -32.84 14.36
C GLY A 159 -1.71 -33.08 14.83
N GLN A 160 -1.92 -34.22 15.48
CA GLN A 160 -3.25 -34.67 15.92
C GLN A 160 -3.94 -33.66 16.85
N VAL A 161 -3.22 -33.11 17.83
CA VAL A 161 -3.79 -32.16 18.80
C VAL A 161 -4.38 -30.93 18.13
N ARG A 162 -3.67 -30.35 17.15
CA ARG A 162 -4.15 -29.15 16.43
C ARG A 162 -5.29 -29.50 15.47
N PHE A 163 -5.26 -30.69 14.89
CA PHE A 163 -6.37 -31.20 14.10
C PHE A 163 -7.64 -31.39 14.96
N ASP A 164 -7.52 -31.96 16.16
CA ASP A 164 -8.65 -32.15 17.07
C ASP A 164 -9.24 -30.80 17.50
N ILE A 165 -8.39 -29.79 17.77
CA ILE A 165 -8.84 -28.41 18.03
C ILE A 165 -9.56 -27.84 16.81
N LEU A 166 -9.03 -28.03 15.59
CA LEU A 166 -9.65 -27.55 14.36
C LEU A 166 -11.04 -28.18 14.16
N MET A 167 -11.21 -29.46 14.47
CA MET A 167 -12.48 -30.18 14.37
C MET A 167 -13.43 -29.93 15.55
N GLY A 168 -12.95 -29.32 16.62
CA GLY A 168 -13.73 -28.95 17.79
C GLY A 168 -14.66 -27.75 17.54
N PRO A 169 -15.41 -27.33 18.57
CA PRO A 169 -16.28 -26.16 18.49
C PRO A 169 -15.48 -24.86 18.41
N HIS A 170 -15.95 -23.91 17.61
CA HIS A 170 -15.36 -22.58 17.46
C HIS A 170 -16.43 -21.49 17.61
N GLU A 171 -16.06 -20.40 18.25
CA GLU A 171 -16.97 -19.26 18.42
C GLU A 171 -17.03 -18.40 17.16
N MET A 172 -18.25 -18.00 16.78
CA MET A 172 -18.46 -17.12 15.63
C MET A 172 -17.96 -15.70 15.91
N THR A 173 -16.93 -15.27 15.17
CA THR A 173 -16.26 -13.98 15.37
C THR A 173 -17.12 -12.77 14.97
N ASN A 174 -18.15 -12.95 14.13
CA ASN A 174 -19.03 -11.88 13.64
C ASN A 174 -18.26 -10.67 13.03
N TYR A 175 -17.35 -10.96 12.08
CA TYR A 175 -16.44 -9.97 11.50
C TYR A 175 -17.13 -8.70 10.99
N ARG A 176 -16.63 -7.56 11.47
CA ARG A 176 -17.05 -6.23 11.04
C ARG A 176 -16.06 -5.63 10.04
N ARG A 177 -16.40 -4.45 9.52
CA ARG A 177 -15.57 -3.71 8.55
C ARG A 177 -14.13 -3.57 9.03
N ASP A 178 -13.95 -3.15 10.29
CA ASP A 178 -12.63 -2.86 10.85
C ASP A 178 -11.82 -4.15 11.07
N ASP A 179 -12.48 -5.28 11.38
CA ASP A 179 -11.81 -6.58 11.45
C ASP A 179 -11.24 -6.98 10.09
N TYR A 180 -12.02 -6.87 9.02
CA TYR A 180 -11.53 -7.18 7.67
C TYR A 180 -10.37 -6.27 7.25
N ILE A 181 -10.41 -4.99 7.62
CA ILE A 181 -9.31 -4.06 7.37
C ILE A 181 -8.05 -4.49 8.14
N ARG A 182 -8.18 -4.79 9.44
CA ARG A 182 -7.09 -5.27 10.28
C ARG A 182 -6.48 -6.57 9.74
N ILE A 183 -7.31 -7.56 9.44
CA ILE A 183 -6.90 -8.86 8.88
C ILE A 183 -6.16 -8.67 7.55
N ARG A 184 -6.70 -7.83 6.64
CA ARG A 184 -6.05 -7.50 5.37
C ARG A 184 -4.64 -6.96 5.60
N ASP A 185 -4.49 -6.00 6.50
CA ASP A 185 -3.22 -5.31 6.73
C ASP A 185 -2.21 -6.21 7.45
N GLU A 186 -2.67 -7.02 8.40
CA GLU A 186 -1.87 -8.06 9.06
C GLU A 186 -1.28 -9.05 8.04
N TYR A 187 -2.11 -9.67 7.20
CA TYR A 187 -1.63 -10.68 6.26
C TYR A 187 -0.77 -10.09 5.13
N ARG A 188 -0.99 -8.82 4.75
CA ARG A 188 -0.06 -8.09 3.87
C ARG A 188 1.30 -7.89 4.51
N ALA A 189 1.33 -7.54 5.79
CA ALA A 189 2.57 -7.38 6.54
C ALA A 189 3.32 -8.72 6.66
N LYS A 190 2.61 -9.80 7.06
CA LYS A 190 3.16 -11.17 7.12
C LYS A 190 3.73 -11.60 5.77
N THR A 191 2.98 -11.41 4.68
CA THR A 191 3.44 -11.75 3.31
C THR A 191 4.70 -10.98 2.93
N LYS A 192 4.74 -9.67 3.21
CA LYS A 192 5.93 -8.83 2.94
C LYS A 192 7.14 -9.29 3.74
N ALA A 193 6.95 -9.65 5.00
CA ALA A 193 8.01 -10.17 5.86
C ALA A 193 8.57 -11.50 5.31
N LEU A 194 7.70 -12.44 4.92
CA LEU A 194 8.12 -13.72 4.31
C LEU A 194 8.89 -13.54 3.01
N LYS A 195 8.44 -12.65 2.11
CA LYS A 195 9.14 -12.38 0.85
C LYS A 195 10.53 -11.81 1.10
N LYS A 196 10.67 -10.86 2.02
CA LYS A 196 11.97 -10.30 2.42
C LYS A 196 12.92 -11.35 3.01
N LEU A 197 12.41 -12.23 3.87
CA LEU A 197 13.23 -13.31 4.45
C LEU A 197 13.75 -14.27 3.38
N ARG A 198 12.96 -14.54 2.34
CA ARG A 198 13.37 -15.37 1.20
C ARG A 198 14.35 -14.69 0.27
N GLU A 199 14.22 -13.39 0.03
CA GLU A 199 15.17 -12.61 -0.78
C GLU A 199 16.54 -12.49 -0.09
N ALA A 200 16.57 -12.60 1.25
CA ALA A 200 17.78 -12.51 2.05
C ALA A 200 18.46 -13.88 2.32
N ALA A 201 17.81 -14.99 1.99
CA ALA A 201 18.30 -16.35 2.16
C ALA A 201 18.88 -16.89 0.84
#